data_AF-A0A954Y4P4-F1
#
_entry.id   AF-A0A954Y4P4-F1
#
_cell.length_a   1.000
_cell.length_b   1.000
_cell.length_c   1.000
_cell.angle_alpha   90.00
_cell.angle_beta   90.00
_cell.angle_gamma   90.00
#
_symmetry.space_group_name_H-M   'P 1'
#
loop_
_entity.id
_entity.type
_entity.pdbx_description
1 polymer ?
#
loop_
_entity_poly.entity_id
_entity_poly.type
_entity_poly.pdbx_seq_one_letter_code
_entity_poly.pdbx_strand_id
1 'polypeptide(L)' 'MRTVPAPLLVAALCLAFALPSGAQEDASPGTTIGRIERLDPSLDNLIAPSAKIELLATGFEWSEGPVWVKDGG' A
#
# COMPACT_ATOMS: atom_id res chain seq x y z
N MET A 1 34.57 -18.05 30.01
CA MET A 1 33.61 -17.12 29.37
C MET A 1 34.02 -17.01 27.91
N ARG A 2 33.20 -17.48 26.96
CA ARG A 2 33.54 -17.46 25.53
C ARG A 2 33.15 -16.10 24.95
N THR A 3 34.13 -15.32 24.51
CA THR A 3 33.93 -14.02 23.85
C THR A 3 33.37 -14.26 22.45
N VAL A 4 32.31 -13.54 22.09
CA VAL A 4 31.75 -13.58 20.73
C VAL A 4 32.68 -12.76 19.83
N PRO A 5 33.18 -13.29 18.69
CA PRO A 5 34.11 -12.55 17.86
C PRO A 5 33.39 -11.37 17.20
N ALA A 6 34.05 -10.20 17.17
CA ALA A 6 33.54 -8.94 16.61
C ALA A 6 32.78 -9.05 15.26
N PRO A 7 33.19 -9.88 14.27
CA PRO A 7 32.43 -10.03 13.02
C PRO A 7 31.03 -10.64 13.19
N LEU A 8 30.81 -11.50 14.19
CA LEU A 8 29.48 -12.06 14.49
C LEU A 8 28.55 -11.01 15.10
N LEU A 9 29.09 -10.05 15.87
CA LEU A 9 28.33 -8.93 16.41
C LEU A 9 27.90 -7.94 15.31
N VAL A 10 28.79 -7.68 14.35
CA VAL A 10 28.51 -6.79 13.20
C VAL A 10 27.48 -7.42 12.25
N ALA A 11 27.60 -8.72 11.96
CA ALA A 11 26.63 -9.43 11.12
C ALA A 11 25.21 -9.44 11.75
N ALA A 12 25.11 -9.64 13.06
CA ALA A 12 23.83 -9.57 13.77
C ALA A 12 23.23 -8.14 13.77
N LEU A 13 24.07 -7.10 13.82
CA LEU A 13 23.65 -5.70 13.77
C LEU A 13 23.12 -5.30 12.37
N CYS A 14 23.74 -5.81 11.29
CA CYS A 14 23.26 -5.60 9.93
C CYS A 14 21.91 -6.30 9.66
N LEU A 15 21.68 -7.48 10.25
CA LEU A 15 20.41 -8.20 10.09
C LEU A 15 19.24 -7.52 10.85
N ALA A 16 19.53 -6.81 11.95
CA ALA A 16 18.53 -6.07 12.72
C ALA A 16 18.05 -4.77 12.03
N PHE A 17 18.85 -4.19 11.13
CA PHE A 17 18.47 -3.01 10.32
C PHE A 17 17.77 -3.36 9.00
N ALA A 18 17.67 -4.65 8.66
CA ALA A 18 17.01 -5.12 7.44
C ALA A 18 15.52 -5.46 7.62
N LEU A 19 14.91 -5.05 8.75
CA LEU A 19 13.46 -5.12 8.89
C LEU A 19 12.85 -4.13 7.90
N PRO A 20 11.93 -4.55 7.02
CA PRO A 20 11.25 -3.63 6.12
C PRO A 20 10.45 -2.66 6.99
N SER A 21 10.96 -1.43 7.11
CA SER A 21 10.19 -0.29 7.58
C SER A 21 9.01 -0.15 6.62
N GLY A 22 7.77 -0.28 7.12
CA GLY A 22 6.50 -0.24 6.38
C GLY A 22 6.62 0.04 4.89
N ALA A 23 7.04 -0.95 4.11
CA ALA A 23 7.29 -0.76 2.70
C ALA A 23 5.93 -0.68 1.99
N GLN A 24 5.71 0.40 1.25
CA GLN A 24 4.54 0.54 0.40
C GLN A 24 4.63 -0.50 -0.71
N GLU A 25 3.66 -1.43 -0.75
CA GLU A 25 3.53 -2.41 -1.82
C GLU A 25 2.44 -1.91 -2.77
N ASP A 26 2.82 -1.65 -4.02
CA ASP A 26 1.87 -1.39 -5.09
C ASP A 26 1.00 -2.64 -5.28
N ALA A 27 -0.29 -2.43 -5.41
CA ALA A 27 -1.19 -3.54 -5.62
C ALA A 27 -0.95 -4.17 -7.01
N SER A 28 -1.18 -5.47 -7.13
CA SER A 28 -1.19 -6.11 -8.45
C SER A 28 -2.27 -5.46 -9.33
N PRO A 29 -1.98 -5.12 -10.61
CA PRO A 29 -2.96 -4.51 -11.49
C PRO A 29 -4.27 -5.30 -11.55
N GLY A 30 -5.40 -4.61 -11.38
CA GLY A 30 -6.73 -5.22 -11.38
C GLY A 30 -7.14 -5.87 -10.05
N THR A 31 -6.35 -5.72 -8.98
CA THR A 31 -6.80 -6.09 -7.63
C THR A 31 -7.97 -5.19 -7.24
N THR A 32 -9.12 -5.78 -6.93
CA THR A 32 -10.32 -5.02 -6.54
C THR A 32 -10.65 -5.21 -5.07
N ILE A 33 -11.27 -4.20 -4.45
CA ILE A 33 -11.70 -4.24 -3.05
C ILE A 33 -13.17 -3.86 -2.90
N GLY A 34 -13.86 -4.45 -1.92
CA GLY A 34 -15.23 -4.09 -1.57
C GLY A 34 -16.24 -4.27 -2.72
N ARG A 35 -17.34 -3.51 -2.66
CA ARG A 35 -18.39 -3.47 -3.70
C ARG A 35 -19.08 -2.11 -3.73
N ILE A 36 -19.67 -1.77 -4.87
CA ILE A 36 -20.55 -0.62 -5.01
C ILE A 36 -21.98 -1.07 -4.71
N GLU A 37 -22.55 -0.57 -3.63
CA GLU A 37 -23.98 -0.75 -3.33
C GLU A 37 -24.78 0.35 -4.04
N ARG A 38 -25.69 -0.04 -4.94
CA ARG A 38 -26.49 0.88 -5.75
C ARG A 38 -27.87 1.02 -5.12
N LEU A 39 -28.06 2.11 -4.39
CA LEU A 39 -29.33 2.41 -3.72
C LEU A 39 -30.34 3.14 -4.63
N ASP A 40 -29.84 3.86 -5.64
CA ASP A 40 -30.64 4.61 -6.62
C ASP A 40 -30.15 4.31 -8.06
N PRO A 41 -31.05 4.01 -9.01
CA PRO A 41 -30.68 3.72 -10.41
C PRO A 41 -29.96 4.86 -11.13
N SER A 42 -30.13 6.11 -10.69
CA SER A 42 -29.49 7.28 -11.30
C SER A 42 -27.96 7.26 -11.23
N LEU A 43 -27.37 6.45 -10.35
CA LEU A 43 -25.91 6.24 -10.27
C LEU A 43 -25.32 5.68 -11.57
N ASP A 44 -26.10 4.93 -12.35
CA ASP A 44 -25.67 4.37 -13.64
C ASP A 44 -25.38 5.45 -14.68
N ASN A 45 -25.86 6.69 -14.48
CA ASN A 45 -25.51 7.84 -15.31
C ASN A 45 -24.14 8.44 -14.98
N LEU A 46 -23.58 8.14 -13.79
CA LEU A 46 -22.31 8.70 -13.31
C LEU A 46 -21.14 7.73 -13.51
N ILE A 47 -21.39 6.42 -13.34
CA ILE A 47 -20.37 5.38 -13.46
C ILE A 47 -20.93 4.16 -14.19
N ALA A 48 -20.07 3.45 -14.92
CA ALA A 48 -20.47 2.22 -15.60
C ALA A 48 -21.07 1.20 -14.61
N PRO A 49 -22.10 0.43 -15.01
CA PRO A 49 -22.67 -0.63 -14.16
C PRO A 49 -21.61 -1.66 -13.71
N SER A 50 -20.63 -1.93 -14.58
CA SER A 50 -19.51 -2.85 -14.35
C SER A 50 -18.32 -2.25 -13.60
N ALA A 51 -18.38 -0.99 -13.18
CA ALA A 51 -17.28 -0.32 -12.49
C ALA A 51 -16.84 -1.10 -11.23
N LYS A 52 -15.53 -1.13 -10.99
CA LYS A 52 -14.89 -1.81 -9.86
C LYS A 52 -14.08 -0.79 -9.06
N ILE A 53 -13.95 -1.04 -7.76
CA ILE A 53 -13.04 -0.28 -6.89
C ILE A 53 -11.70 -0.99 -6.94
N GLU A 54 -10.69 -0.34 -7.51
CA GLU A 54 -9.34 -0.90 -7.63
C GLU A 54 -8.48 -0.47 -6.44
N LEU A 55 -7.74 -1.44 -5.89
CA LEU A 55 -6.69 -1.17 -4.92
C LEU A 55 -5.45 -0.73 -5.69
N LEU A 56 -4.91 0.44 -5.37
CA LEU A 56 -3.74 1.00 -6.06
C LEU A 56 -2.44 0.75 -5.28
N ALA A 57 -2.48 0.87 -3.96
CA ALA A 57 -1.32 0.67 -3.09
C ALA A 57 -1.77 0.27 -1.67
N THR A 58 -0.84 -0.34 -0.93
CA THR A 58 -1.03 -0.79 0.46
C THR A 58 0.14 -0.37 1.35
N GLY A 59 0.06 -0.64 2.65
CA GLY A 59 1.14 -0.35 3.60
C GLY A 59 1.04 1.02 4.29
N PHE A 60 -0.04 1.76 4.08
CA PHE A 60 -0.32 3.00 4.81
C PHE A 60 -1.07 2.72 6.11
N GLU A 61 -0.62 3.30 7.22
CA GLU A 61 -1.40 3.36 8.46
C GLU A 61 -2.58 4.33 8.30
N TRP A 62 -2.34 5.45 7.61
CA TRP A 62 -3.32 6.50 7.36
C TRP A 62 -3.05 7.19 6.02
N SER A 63 -4.07 7.24 5.15
CA SER A 63 -4.00 7.96 3.86
C SER A 63 -5.02 9.10 3.88
N GLU A 64 -4.55 10.34 3.81
CA GLU A 64 -5.39 11.54 3.91
C GLU A 64 -4.89 12.63 2.96
N GLY A 65 -5.78 13.57 2.62
CA GLY A 65 -5.45 14.76 1.85
C GLY A 65 -5.03 14.51 0.40
N PRO A 66 -5.67 13.58 -0.36
CA PRO A 66 -5.34 13.43 -1.77
C PRO A 66 -5.64 14.74 -2.49
N VAL A 67 -4.68 15.21 -3.30
CA VAL A 67 -4.86 16.37 -4.16
C VAL A 67 -4.54 15.99 -5.60
N TRP A 68 -5.42 16.41 -6.50
CA TRP A 68 -5.15 16.29 -7.92
C TRP A 68 -4.38 17.52 -8.41
N VAL A 69 -3.15 17.31 -8.91
CA VAL A 69 -2.35 18.36 -9.55
C VAL A 69 -2.43 18.18 -11.05
N LYS A 70 -3.16 19.06 -11.72
CA LYS A 70 -3.54 18.90 -13.14
C LYS A 70 -2.33 18.72 -14.07
N ASP A 71 -1.28 19.50 -13.85
CA ASP A 71 -0.10 19.53 -14.73
C ASP A 71 1.06 18.67 -14.21
N GLY A 72 0.81 17.86 -13.17
CA GLY A 72 1.85 17.11 -12.47
C GLY A 72 2.55 17.94 -11.37
N GLY A 73 3.22 17.23 -10.46
CA GLY A 73 4.02 17.81 -9.37
C GLY A 73 5.47 18.07 -9.77
#